data_AF-A0A1V4YVY5-F1
#
_entry.id   AF-A0A1V4YVY5-F1
#
_cell.length_a   1.000
_cell.length_b   1.000
_cell.length_c   1.000
_cell.angle_alpha   90.00
_cell.angle_beta   90.00
_cell.angle_gamma   90.00
#
_symmetry.space_group_name_H-M   'P 1'
#
loop_
_entity.id
_entity.type
_entity.pdbx_description
1 polymer ?
#
loop_
_entity_poly.entity_id
_entity_poly.type
_entity_poly.pdbx_seq_one_letter_code
_entity_poly.pdbx_strand_id
1 'polypeptide(L)'
;MDNKGPIDVRIIVEGASDVENVSRAMQNIALGAEYHITISSIIPTTNPEIAKKVVRGADILLIATDVDAPGRELAEKFQKILKDKVGHIERMKLPFGHDVEYIDPAIIRDEIKNAIIRSGLLSIAHIKEFRMMQDELQKSGEEIKILQEEMDKISADNQKLASHNKKLTDEKDTLNEKYKELGGELKDVKQRYVDLKNDYGLIKNKNLFEIFSLEQLWKETFNENLDEEEHVYFITAEFKPENIVVGQGFIAAPTRAEATEWLKIIRTVLIFYDSKIEDLKEEINNNEKFSPNLLKE
;
A
#
# COMPACT_ATOMS: atom_id res chain seq x y z
N MET A 1 -23.77 51.91 9.17
CA MET A 1 -24.32 52.21 7.83
C MET A 1 -23.13 52.63 7.00
N ASP A 2 -22.73 51.80 6.04
CA ASP A 2 -21.64 52.15 5.13
C ASP A 2 -22.04 53.42 4.39
N ASN A 3 -21.26 54.49 4.61
CA ASN A 3 -21.51 55.80 4.05
C ASN A 3 -21.11 55.76 2.56
N LYS A 4 -21.95 55.14 1.73
CA LYS A 4 -21.78 55.17 0.28
C LYS A 4 -21.88 56.63 -0.17
N GLY A 5 -20.87 57.09 -0.90
CA GLY A 5 -20.88 58.43 -1.49
C GLY A 5 -22.05 58.62 -2.45
N PRO A 6 -22.29 59.86 -2.90
CA PRO A 6 -23.32 60.15 -3.88
C PRO A 6 -23.06 59.39 -5.18
N ILE A 7 -24.13 59.04 -5.90
CA ILE A 7 -24.04 58.36 -7.20
C ILE A 7 -23.26 59.26 -8.16
N ASP A 8 -22.16 58.73 -8.70
CA ASP A 8 -21.28 59.46 -9.61
C ASP A 8 -21.78 59.34 -11.06
N VAL A 9 -22.20 60.47 -11.62
CA VAL A 9 -22.61 60.59 -13.02
C VAL A 9 -21.55 61.36 -13.80
N ARG A 10 -21.12 60.80 -14.93
CA ARG A 10 -20.24 61.49 -15.89
C ARG A 10 -20.94 61.62 -17.23
N ILE A 11 -20.69 62.70 -17.94
CA ILE A 11 -21.30 62.98 -19.25
C ILE A 11 -20.18 63.08 -20.28
N ILE A 12 -20.24 62.29 -21.36
CA ILE A 12 -19.40 62.49 -22.55
C ILE A 12 -20.16 63.34 -23.54
N VAL A 13 -19.46 64.31 -24.11
CA VAL A 13 -19.93 65.15 -25.21
C VAL A 13 -18.87 65.20 -26.32
N GLU A 14 -19.24 65.66 -27.52
CA GLU A 14 -18.35 65.64 -28.68
C GLU A 14 -17.34 66.79 -28.68
N GLY A 15 -17.81 67.99 -28.32
CA GLY A 15 -17.03 69.22 -28.37
C GLY A 15 -17.11 70.10 -27.12
N ALA A 16 -16.29 71.14 -27.09
CA ALA A 16 -16.28 72.11 -26.00
C ALA A 16 -17.55 72.99 -25.94
N SER A 17 -18.20 73.20 -27.09
CA SER A 17 -19.46 73.94 -27.21
C SER A 17 -20.59 73.23 -26.44
N ASP A 18 -20.68 71.90 -26.60
CA ASP A 18 -21.62 71.04 -25.88
C ASP A 18 -21.41 71.09 -24.37
N VAL A 19 -20.15 71.17 -23.92
CA VAL A 19 -19.82 71.29 -22.49
C VAL A 19 -20.48 72.53 -21.90
N GLU A 20 -20.43 73.67 -22.60
CA GLU A 20 -21.02 74.91 -22.13
C GLU A 20 -22.54 74.77 -21.96
N ASN A 21 -23.22 74.21 -22.97
CA ASN A 21 -24.66 74.04 -22.96
C ASN A 21 -25.14 73.05 -21.89
N VAL A 22 -24.46 71.91 -21.76
CA VAL A 22 -24.74 70.93 -20.70
C VAL A 22 -24.45 71.56 -19.32
N SER A 23 -23.33 72.26 -19.16
CA SER A 23 -22.99 72.93 -17.89
C SER A 23 -24.04 73.98 -17.52
N ARG A 24 -24.52 74.78 -18.48
CA ARG A 24 -25.56 75.80 -18.27
C ARG A 24 -26.90 75.14 -17.89
N ALA A 25 -27.24 74.02 -18.51
CA ALA A 25 -28.43 73.25 -18.16
C ALA A 25 -28.38 72.78 -16.68
N MET A 26 -27.20 72.44 -16.16
CA MET A 26 -27.00 71.90 -14.80
C MET A 26 -27.00 72.95 -13.69
N GLN A 27 -26.69 74.23 -13.96
CA GLN A 27 -26.53 75.26 -12.94
C GLN A 27 -27.73 75.43 -11.98
N ASN A 28 -28.95 75.13 -12.44
CA ASN A 28 -30.18 75.26 -11.65
C ASN A 28 -30.81 73.90 -11.33
N ILE A 29 -30.02 72.83 -11.20
CA ILE A 29 -30.52 71.51 -10.78
C ILE A 29 -29.90 71.10 -9.44
N ALA A 30 -30.74 70.82 -8.46
CA ALA A 30 -30.33 70.38 -7.13
C ALA A 30 -30.22 68.84 -7.01
N LEU A 31 -29.53 68.16 -7.96
CA LEU A 31 -29.44 66.68 -7.98
C LEU A 31 -28.83 66.09 -6.69
N GLY A 32 -27.85 66.78 -6.10
CA GLY A 32 -27.17 66.31 -4.88
C GLY A 32 -28.07 66.33 -3.65
N ALA A 33 -28.89 67.37 -3.51
CA ALA A 33 -29.79 67.54 -2.36
C ALA A 33 -31.08 66.70 -2.52
N GLU A 34 -31.62 66.63 -3.74
CA GLU A 34 -32.89 65.94 -4.00
C GLU A 34 -32.74 64.43 -4.16
N TYR A 35 -31.65 63.98 -4.80
CA TYR A 35 -31.51 62.58 -5.24
C TYR A 35 -30.21 61.92 -4.79
N HIS A 36 -29.33 62.61 -4.05
CA HIS A 36 -28.00 62.12 -3.67
C HIS A 36 -27.13 61.73 -4.89
N ILE A 37 -27.22 62.52 -5.95
CA ILE A 37 -26.50 62.33 -7.23
C ILE A 37 -25.53 63.48 -7.44
N THR A 38 -24.31 63.17 -7.89
CA THR A 38 -23.31 64.16 -8.29
C THR A 38 -22.90 63.95 -9.73
N ILE A 39 -22.96 65.02 -10.54
CA ILE A 39 -22.33 65.02 -11.86
C ILE A 39 -20.88 65.45 -11.66
N SER A 40 -19.93 64.50 -11.69
CA SER A 40 -18.52 64.80 -11.37
C SER A 40 -17.74 65.39 -12.54
N SER A 41 -18.15 65.12 -13.79
CA SER A 41 -17.42 65.58 -14.97
C SER A 41 -18.29 65.61 -16.23
N ILE A 42 -18.04 66.61 -17.06
CA ILE A 42 -18.48 66.68 -18.47
C ILE A 42 -17.21 66.61 -19.33
N ILE A 43 -17.14 65.62 -20.22
CA ILE A 43 -15.90 65.18 -20.87
C ILE A 43 -16.05 65.42 -22.39
N PRO A 44 -15.41 66.45 -22.96
CA PRO A 44 -15.42 66.70 -24.40
C PRO A 44 -14.40 65.78 -25.09
N THR A 45 -14.86 64.64 -25.61
CA THR A 45 -13.97 63.72 -26.34
C THR A 45 -14.72 62.87 -27.35
N THR A 46 -14.16 62.78 -28.55
CA THR A 46 -14.53 61.77 -29.58
C THR A 46 -13.58 60.57 -29.56
N ASN A 47 -12.50 60.63 -28.76
CA ASN A 47 -11.48 59.58 -28.68
C ASN A 47 -11.84 58.50 -27.63
N PRO A 48 -12.02 57.22 -28.03
CA PRO A 48 -12.31 56.11 -27.12
C PRO A 48 -11.26 55.85 -26.04
N GLU A 49 -9.98 56.05 -26.33
CA GLU A 49 -8.91 55.78 -25.37
C GLU A 49 -8.88 56.81 -24.23
N ILE A 50 -9.20 58.07 -24.55
CA ILE A 50 -9.38 59.12 -23.54
C ILE A 50 -10.63 58.81 -22.72
N ALA A 51 -11.75 58.52 -23.38
CA ALA A 51 -13.00 58.17 -22.71
C ALA A 51 -12.80 57.04 -21.70
N LYS A 52 -12.16 55.91 -22.10
CA LYS A 52 -11.86 54.77 -21.21
C LYS A 52 -11.18 55.16 -19.90
N LYS A 53 -10.21 56.08 -19.96
CA LYS A 53 -9.44 56.49 -18.79
C LYS A 53 -10.26 57.37 -17.86
N VAL A 54 -11.04 58.31 -18.44
CA VAL A 54 -11.73 59.36 -17.69
C VAL A 54 -13.07 58.88 -17.13
N VAL A 55 -13.75 57.92 -17.76
CA VAL A 55 -15.05 57.43 -17.26
C VAL A 55 -14.93 56.34 -16.20
N ARG A 56 -13.74 55.74 -16.03
CA ARG A 56 -13.55 54.57 -15.19
C ARG A 56 -14.05 54.83 -13.76
N GLY A 57 -14.89 53.92 -13.27
CA GLY A 57 -15.43 53.98 -11.91
C GLY A 57 -16.62 54.92 -11.72
N ALA A 58 -17.15 55.53 -12.79
CA ALA A 58 -18.44 56.20 -12.73
C ALA A 58 -19.57 55.17 -12.54
N ASP A 59 -20.58 55.52 -11.75
CA ASP A 59 -21.78 54.70 -11.56
C ASP A 59 -22.65 54.75 -12.82
N ILE A 60 -22.84 55.94 -13.38
CA ILE A 60 -23.60 56.17 -14.62
C ILE A 60 -22.80 57.04 -15.57
N LEU A 61 -22.68 56.59 -16.83
CA LEU A 61 -22.15 57.36 -17.93
C LEU A 61 -23.27 57.77 -18.87
N LEU A 62 -23.48 59.07 -19.02
CA LEU A 62 -24.37 59.63 -20.03
C LEU A 62 -23.58 59.97 -21.29
N ILE A 63 -24.10 59.59 -22.45
CA ILE A 63 -23.54 59.96 -23.76
C ILE A 63 -24.47 60.99 -24.38
N ALA A 64 -24.01 62.24 -24.47
CA ALA A 64 -24.66 63.34 -25.16
C ALA A 64 -23.93 63.59 -26.49
N THR A 65 -24.24 62.76 -27.48
CA THR A 65 -23.83 62.96 -28.87
C THR A 65 -24.98 63.51 -29.69
N ASP A 66 -24.65 64.06 -30.86
CA ASP A 66 -25.65 64.58 -31.77
C ASP A 66 -26.60 63.48 -32.25
N VAL A 67 -27.80 63.90 -32.67
CA VAL A 67 -28.87 63.00 -33.13
C VAL A 67 -28.63 62.51 -34.56
N ASP A 68 -27.59 62.99 -35.24
CA ASP A 68 -27.22 62.63 -36.60
C ASP A 68 -26.58 61.23 -36.72
N ALA A 69 -26.20 60.83 -37.93
CA ALA A 69 -25.61 59.50 -38.16
C ALA A 69 -24.22 59.34 -37.51
N PRO A 70 -23.27 60.29 -37.68
CA PRO A 70 -21.99 60.29 -36.96
C PRO A 70 -22.12 60.22 -35.43
N GLY A 71 -22.97 61.04 -34.82
CA GLY A 71 -23.16 61.06 -33.37
C GLY A 71 -23.76 59.77 -32.82
N ARG A 72 -24.65 59.12 -33.58
CA ARG A 72 -25.17 57.77 -33.24
C ARG A 72 -24.08 56.71 -33.31
N GLU A 73 -23.29 56.68 -34.38
CA GLU A 73 -22.19 55.72 -34.53
C GLU A 73 -21.15 55.87 -33.40
N LEU A 74 -20.81 57.12 -33.05
CA LEU A 74 -19.91 57.41 -31.95
C LEU A 74 -20.47 56.92 -30.60
N ALA A 75 -21.76 57.12 -30.35
CA ALA A 75 -22.40 56.64 -29.13
C ALA A 75 -22.41 55.10 -29.04
N GLU A 76 -22.75 54.40 -30.14
CA GLU A 76 -22.69 52.93 -30.18
C GLU A 76 -21.27 52.42 -29.93
N LYS A 77 -20.28 53.08 -30.51
CA LYS A 77 -18.86 52.78 -30.28
C LYS A 77 -18.48 52.95 -28.81
N PHE A 78 -18.89 54.05 -28.17
CA PHE A 78 -18.64 54.26 -26.75
C PHE A 78 -19.37 53.23 -25.87
N GLN A 79 -20.64 52.92 -26.15
CA GLN A 79 -21.40 51.90 -25.42
C GLN A 79 -20.69 50.55 -25.44
N LYS A 80 -20.22 50.11 -26.61
CA LYS A 80 -19.53 48.82 -26.75
C LYS A 80 -18.19 48.78 -26.01
N ILE A 81 -17.43 49.87 -26.09
CA ILE A 81 -16.06 49.92 -25.56
C ILE A 81 -16.03 50.16 -24.05
N LEU A 82 -17.02 50.90 -23.51
CA LEU A 82 -17.02 51.36 -22.13
C LEU A 82 -17.89 50.50 -21.19
N LYS A 83 -18.66 49.54 -21.72
CA LYS A 83 -19.62 48.71 -20.96
C LYS A 83 -19.05 48.12 -19.67
N ASP A 84 -17.80 47.64 -19.70
CA ASP A 84 -17.16 46.98 -18.55
C ASP A 84 -16.34 47.94 -17.68
N LYS A 85 -16.43 49.26 -17.91
CA LYS A 85 -15.63 50.29 -17.23
C LYS A 85 -16.44 51.19 -16.31
N VAL A 86 -17.77 51.15 -16.44
CA VAL A 86 -18.73 51.97 -15.68
C VAL A 86 -19.89 51.09 -15.24
N GLY A 87 -20.67 51.55 -14.25
CA GLY A 87 -21.83 50.80 -13.76
C GLY A 87 -22.94 50.66 -14.80
N HIS A 88 -23.33 51.77 -15.42
CA HIS A 88 -24.34 51.81 -16.49
C HIS A 88 -24.00 52.86 -17.55
N ILE A 89 -24.42 52.63 -18.80
CA ILE A 89 -24.28 53.59 -19.90
C ILE A 89 -25.65 53.89 -20.47
N GLU A 90 -25.98 55.17 -20.57
CA GLU A 90 -27.21 55.64 -21.18
C GLU A 90 -26.90 56.71 -22.22
N ARG A 91 -27.49 56.59 -23.41
CA ARG A 91 -27.46 57.67 -24.41
C ARG A 91 -28.61 58.63 -24.16
N MET A 92 -28.33 59.93 -24.16
CA MET A 92 -29.36 60.96 -24.07
C MET A 92 -30.21 60.98 -25.34
N LYS A 93 -31.53 61.15 -25.17
CA LYS A 93 -32.52 61.19 -26.24
C LYS A 93 -32.93 62.64 -26.50
N LEU A 94 -32.08 63.36 -27.21
CA LEU A 94 -32.33 64.75 -27.59
C LEU A 94 -33.35 64.83 -28.75
N PRO A 95 -34.13 65.92 -28.84
CA PRO A 95 -35.12 66.11 -29.91
C PRO A 95 -34.46 66.14 -31.30
N PHE A 96 -35.16 65.57 -32.29
CA PHE A 96 -34.65 65.42 -33.65
C PHE A 96 -34.44 66.78 -34.35
N GLY A 97 -33.38 66.90 -35.15
CA GLY A 97 -33.09 68.09 -35.97
C GLY A 97 -32.53 69.28 -35.19
N HIS A 98 -32.08 69.08 -33.96
CA HIS A 98 -31.37 70.08 -33.17
C HIS A 98 -30.02 69.50 -32.76
N ASP A 99 -28.94 70.19 -33.11
CA ASP A 99 -27.61 69.90 -32.55
C ASP A 99 -27.62 70.31 -31.08
N VAL A 100 -26.80 69.65 -30.26
CA VAL A 100 -26.68 69.95 -28.81
C VAL A 100 -26.45 71.45 -28.56
N GLU A 101 -25.82 72.13 -29.52
CA GLU A 101 -25.49 73.55 -29.52
C GLU A 101 -26.69 74.51 -29.49
N TYR A 102 -27.83 74.12 -30.06
CA TYR A 102 -28.98 75.02 -30.30
C TYR A 102 -30.24 74.63 -29.51
N ILE A 103 -30.13 73.65 -28.62
CA ILE A 103 -31.23 73.21 -27.77
C ILE A 103 -31.35 74.11 -26.54
N ASP A 104 -32.58 74.43 -26.14
CA ASP A 104 -32.85 75.13 -24.87
C ASP A 104 -32.25 74.32 -23.70
N PRO A 105 -31.41 74.94 -22.85
CA PRO A 105 -30.86 74.29 -21.65
C PRO A 105 -31.92 73.62 -20.74
N ALA A 106 -33.19 74.06 -20.77
CA ALA A 106 -34.28 73.40 -20.07
C ALA A 106 -34.55 71.97 -20.59
N ILE A 107 -34.51 71.75 -21.90
CA ILE A 107 -34.74 70.45 -22.52
C ILE A 107 -33.57 69.51 -22.21
N ILE A 108 -32.33 70.00 -22.30
CA ILE A 108 -31.12 69.24 -21.94
C ILE A 108 -31.19 68.78 -20.48
N ARG A 109 -31.63 69.67 -19.59
CA ARG A 109 -31.85 69.38 -18.17
C ARG A 109 -32.84 68.24 -17.96
N ASP A 110 -34.00 68.32 -18.61
CA ASP A 110 -35.05 67.31 -18.44
C ASP A 110 -34.59 65.96 -18.99
N GLU A 111 -33.86 65.94 -20.11
CA GLU A 111 -33.31 64.70 -20.65
C GLU A 111 -32.21 64.10 -19.76
N ILE A 112 -31.36 64.90 -19.11
CA ILE A 112 -30.39 64.39 -18.13
C ILE A 112 -31.11 63.74 -16.95
N LYS A 113 -32.17 64.36 -16.41
CA LYS A 113 -33.00 63.76 -15.37
C LYS A 113 -33.64 62.45 -15.84
N ASN A 114 -34.24 62.46 -17.03
CA ASN A 114 -34.88 61.28 -17.59
C ASN A 114 -33.89 60.14 -17.83
N ALA A 115 -32.69 60.43 -18.34
CA ALA A 115 -31.65 59.44 -18.58
C ALA A 115 -31.17 58.79 -17.27
N ILE A 116 -30.97 59.59 -16.21
CA ILE A 116 -30.65 59.11 -14.87
C ILE A 116 -31.78 58.23 -14.31
N ILE A 117 -33.04 58.66 -14.44
CA ILE A 117 -34.20 57.90 -13.98
C ILE A 117 -34.29 56.56 -14.72
N ARG A 118 -34.14 56.55 -16.05
CA ARG A 118 -34.15 55.31 -16.85
C ARG A 118 -33.05 54.36 -16.40
N SER A 119 -31.84 54.88 -16.17
CA SER A 119 -30.70 54.11 -15.66
C SER A 119 -31.03 53.47 -14.29
N GLY A 120 -31.57 54.26 -13.36
CA GLY A 120 -31.96 53.78 -12.04
C GLY A 120 -33.08 52.73 -12.06
N LEU A 121 -34.12 52.94 -12.88
CA LEU A 121 -35.22 51.99 -13.04
C LEU A 121 -34.74 50.66 -13.63
N LEU A 122 -33.84 50.70 -14.61
CA LEU A 122 -33.24 49.49 -15.17
C LEU A 122 -32.42 48.74 -14.13
N SER A 123 -31.63 49.44 -13.30
CA SER A 123 -30.92 48.82 -12.19
C SER A 123 -31.87 48.15 -11.19
N ILE A 124 -32.99 48.81 -10.85
CA ILE A 124 -34.00 48.26 -9.93
C ILE A 124 -34.62 46.97 -10.48
N ALA A 125 -34.91 46.92 -11.79
CA ALA A 125 -35.48 45.73 -12.43
C ALA A 125 -34.56 44.50 -12.27
N HIS A 126 -33.24 44.69 -12.32
CA HIS A 126 -32.26 43.60 -12.18
C HIS A 126 -31.91 43.24 -10.72
N ILE A 127 -32.40 43.96 -9.71
CA ILE A 127 -32.08 43.66 -8.29
C ILE A 127 -32.48 42.24 -7.91
N LYS A 128 -33.65 41.77 -8.38
CA LYS A 128 -34.14 40.42 -8.08
C LYS A 128 -33.20 39.35 -8.63
N GLU A 129 -32.80 39.48 -9.88
CA GLU A 129 -31.88 38.56 -10.54
C GLU A 129 -30.51 38.56 -9.86
N PHE A 130 -30.00 39.74 -9.49
CA PHE A 130 -28.76 39.87 -8.74
C PHE A 130 -28.82 39.14 -7.39
N ARG A 131 -29.92 39.29 -6.63
CA ARG A 131 -30.11 38.57 -5.36
C ARG A 131 -30.16 37.06 -5.56
N MET A 132 -30.84 36.58 -6.59
CA MET A 132 -30.89 35.15 -6.91
C MET A 132 -29.49 34.61 -7.23
N MET A 133 -28.70 35.31 -8.04
CA MET A 133 -27.32 34.93 -8.34
C MET A 133 -26.43 34.96 -7.09
N GLN A 134 -26.64 35.93 -6.19
CA GLN A 134 -25.92 35.99 -4.91
C GLN A 134 -26.25 34.79 -4.02
N ASP A 135 -27.51 34.38 -3.93
CA ASP A 135 -27.94 33.21 -3.16
C ASP A 135 -27.36 31.91 -3.76
N GLU A 136 -27.36 31.77 -5.09
CA GLU A 136 -26.74 30.63 -5.77
C GLU A 136 -25.22 30.57 -5.53
N LEU A 137 -24.54 31.72 -5.58
CA LEU A 137 -23.12 31.82 -5.28
C LEU A 137 -22.83 31.41 -3.83
N GLN A 138 -23.66 31.83 -2.88
CA GLN A 138 -23.51 31.43 -1.49
C GLN A 138 -23.68 29.93 -1.32
N LYS A 139 -24.72 29.32 -1.91
CA LYS A 139 -24.94 27.87 -1.87
C LYS A 139 -23.76 27.10 -2.45
N SER A 140 -23.26 27.53 -3.62
CA SER A 140 -22.09 26.90 -4.22
C SER A 140 -20.84 27.02 -3.34
N GLY A 141 -20.65 28.16 -2.66
CA GLY A 141 -19.58 28.34 -1.69
C GLY A 141 -19.68 27.39 -0.49
N GLU A 142 -20.90 27.15 0.02
CA GLU A 142 -21.16 26.17 1.08
C GLU A 142 -20.88 24.74 0.62
N GLU A 143 -21.30 24.37 -0.60
CA GLU A 143 -21.00 23.06 -1.20
C GLU A 143 -19.50 22.82 -1.38
N ILE A 144 -18.75 23.83 -1.85
CA ILE A 144 -17.29 23.75 -1.97
C ILE A 144 -16.64 23.45 -0.60
N LYS A 145 -17.13 24.10 0.46
CA LYS A 145 -16.62 23.88 1.81
C LYS A 145 -16.87 22.45 2.28
N ILE A 146 -18.07 21.92 2.07
CA ILE A 146 -18.41 20.53 2.41
C ILE A 146 -17.50 19.55 1.66
N LEU A 147 -17.31 19.76 0.35
CA LEU A 147 -16.45 18.91 -0.47
C LEU A 147 -14.98 18.96 -0.03
N GLN A 148 -14.48 20.12 0.42
CA GLN A 148 -13.14 20.24 0.98
C GLN A 148 -12.99 19.41 2.27
N GLU A 149 -13.96 19.49 3.17
CA GLU A 149 -13.95 18.69 4.41
C GLU A 149 -13.98 17.17 4.11
N GLU A 150 -14.77 16.74 3.11
CA GLU A 150 -14.77 15.34 2.67
C GLU A 150 -13.45 14.92 2.04
N MET A 151 -12.83 15.78 1.23
CA MET A 151 -11.54 15.51 0.60
C MET A 151 -10.42 15.34 1.64
N ASP A 152 -10.41 16.17 2.68
CA ASP A 152 -9.46 16.06 3.78
C ASP A 152 -9.64 14.75 4.55
N LYS A 153 -10.89 14.34 4.79
CA LYS A 153 -11.21 13.06 5.44
C LYS A 153 -10.73 11.88 4.60
N ILE A 154 -11.01 11.87 3.30
CA ILE A 154 -10.56 10.82 2.37
C ILE A 154 -9.03 10.78 2.31
N SER A 155 -8.37 11.93 2.29
CA SER A 155 -6.91 12.02 2.31
C SER A 155 -6.32 11.38 3.57
N ALA A 156 -6.89 11.68 4.75
CA ALA A 156 -6.47 11.08 6.01
C ALA A 156 -6.68 9.55 6.03
N ASP A 157 -7.81 9.06 5.50
CA ASP A 157 -8.09 7.63 5.43
C ASP A 157 -7.17 6.92 4.43
N ASN A 158 -6.84 7.55 3.29
CA ASN A 158 -5.84 7.04 2.34
C ASN A 158 -4.45 6.92 2.98
N GLN A 159 -4.03 7.89 3.80
CA GLN A 159 -2.76 7.79 4.53
C GLN A 159 -2.75 6.63 5.52
N LYS A 160 -3.86 6.42 6.26
CA LYS A 160 -3.99 5.27 7.17
C LYS A 160 -3.91 3.95 6.40
N LEU A 161 -4.63 3.82 5.28
CA LEU A 161 -4.60 2.64 4.43
C LEU A 161 -3.21 2.38 3.86
N ALA A 162 -2.51 3.42 3.39
CA ALA A 162 -1.13 3.30 2.92
C ALA A 162 -0.19 2.77 4.02
N SER A 163 -0.34 3.27 5.25
CA SER A 163 0.44 2.78 6.41
C SER A 163 0.13 1.31 6.73
N HIS A 164 -1.12 0.89 6.62
CA HIS A 164 -1.54 -0.49 6.87
C HIS A 164 -1.02 -1.43 5.79
N ASN A 165 -1.12 -1.04 4.51
CA ASN A 165 -0.56 -1.78 3.39
C ASN A 165 0.96 -1.98 3.52
N LYS A 166 1.67 -0.95 3.99
CA LYS A 166 3.11 -1.08 4.25
C LYS A 166 3.39 -2.14 5.32
N LYS A 167 2.69 -2.09 6.46
CA LYS A 167 2.83 -3.10 7.52
C LYS A 167 2.54 -4.52 7.03
N LEU A 168 1.47 -4.70 6.26
CA LEU A 168 1.13 -6.01 5.69
C LEU A 168 2.20 -6.51 4.71
N THR A 169 2.83 -5.59 3.96
CA THR A 169 3.93 -5.94 3.06
C THR A 169 5.15 -6.39 3.86
N ASP A 170 5.51 -5.64 4.91
CA ASP A 170 6.61 -6.00 5.81
C ASP A 170 6.35 -7.38 6.50
N GLU A 171 5.12 -7.62 6.98
CA GLU A 171 4.72 -8.91 7.55
C GLU A 171 4.81 -10.05 6.52
N LYS A 172 4.37 -9.80 5.28
CA LYS A 172 4.49 -10.78 4.20
C LYS A 172 5.95 -11.14 3.91
N ASP A 173 6.84 -10.16 3.89
CA ASP A 173 8.26 -10.37 3.62
C ASP A 173 8.91 -11.18 4.74
N THR A 174 8.63 -10.83 6.01
CA THR A 174 9.14 -11.62 7.16
C THR A 174 8.62 -13.06 7.17
N LEU A 175 7.36 -13.29 6.78
CA LEU A 175 6.80 -14.63 6.70
C LEU A 175 7.45 -15.43 5.56
N ASN A 176 7.75 -14.77 4.44
CA ASN A 176 8.42 -15.39 3.30
C ASN A 176 9.87 -15.78 3.63
N GLU A 177 10.57 -14.97 4.44
CA GLU A 177 11.90 -15.32 4.96
C GLU A 177 11.83 -16.56 5.86
N LYS A 178 10.90 -16.60 6.83
CA LYS A 178 10.68 -17.79 7.67
C LYS A 178 10.33 -19.03 6.84
N TYR A 179 9.51 -18.87 5.80
CA TYR A 179 9.16 -19.97 4.91
C TYR A 179 10.39 -20.53 4.18
N LYS A 180 11.32 -19.67 3.74
CA LYS A 180 12.58 -20.08 3.12
C LYS A 180 13.50 -20.79 4.13
N GLU A 181 13.59 -20.27 5.35
CA GLU A 181 14.39 -20.86 6.43
C GLU A 181 13.90 -22.28 6.77
N LEU A 182 12.60 -22.44 7.03
CA LEU A 182 11.96 -23.75 7.25
C LEU A 182 12.15 -24.69 6.05
N GLY A 183 12.10 -24.17 4.82
CA GLY A 183 12.40 -24.94 3.62
C GLY A 183 13.84 -25.46 3.57
N GLY A 184 14.79 -24.66 4.05
CA GLY A 184 16.20 -25.06 4.23
C GLY A 184 16.35 -26.13 5.30
N GLU A 185 15.79 -25.90 6.49
CA GLU A 185 15.82 -26.88 7.59
C GLU A 185 15.22 -28.23 7.17
N LEU A 186 14.10 -28.22 6.45
CA LEU A 186 13.48 -29.43 5.93
C LEU A 186 14.41 -30.18 4.96
N LYS A 187 15.15 -29.45 4.13
CA LYS A 187 16.12 -30.06 3.19
C LYS A 187 17.28 -30.69 3.96
N ASP A 188 17.79 -30.03 4.99
CA ASP A 188 18.86 -30.54 5.83
C ASP A 188 18.43 -31.79 6.59
N VAL A 189 17.22 -31.78 7.16
CA VAL A 189 16.65 -32.97 7.83
C VAL A 189 16.48 -34.13 6.86
N LYS A 190 15.99 -33.87 5.64
CA LYS A 190 15.90 -34.90 4.59
C LYS A 190 17.27 -35.47 4.24
N GLN A 191 18.30 -34.63 4.14
CA GLN A 191 19.66 -35.10 3.84
C GLN A 191 20.19 -35.99 4.97
N ARG A 192 20.10 -35.53 6.23
CA ARG A 192 20.50 -36.34 7.39
C ARG A 192 19.76 -37.67 7.46
N TYR A 193 18.47 -37.69 7.11
CA TYR A 193 17.69 -38.92 7.05
C TYR A 193 18.20 -39.88 5.97
N VAL A 194 18.56 -39.37 4.79
CA VAL A 194 19.16 -40.19 3.72
C VAL A 194 20.51 -40.74 4.16
N ASP A 195 21.36 -39.91 4.76
CA ASP A 195 22.67 -40.33 5.25
C ASP A 195 22.53 -41.42 6.33
N LEU A 196 21.64 -41.21 7.31
CA LEU A 196 21.34 -42.21 8.34
C LEU A 196 20.80 -43.52 7.75
N LYS A 197 19.94 -43.44 6.73
CA LYS A 197 19.40 -44.61 6.04
C LYS A 197 20.52 -45.40 5.34
N ASN A 198 21.47 -44.70 4.73
CA ASN A 198 22.64 -45.32 4.10
C ASN A 198 23.55 -45.98 5.13
N ASP A 199 23.86 -45.28 6.23
CA ASP A 199 24.66 -45.82 7.34
C ASP A 199 24.01 -47.07 7.93
N TYR A 200 22.69 -47.03 8.16
CA TYR A 200 21.94 -48.21 8.60
C TYR A 200 22.04 -49.37 7.61
N GLY A 201 21.94 -49.10 6.30
CA GLY A 201 22.13 -50.11 5.26
C GLY A 201 23.54 -50.71 5.28
N LEU A 202 24.58 -49.89 5.48
CA LEU A 202 25.96 -50.34 5.61
C LEU A 202 26.16 -51.24 6.83
N ILE A 203 25.60 -50.86 7.98
CA ILE A 203 25.68 -51.68 9.21
C ILE A 203 24.96 -53.01 9.01
N LYS A 204 23.75 -52.98 8.45
CA LYS A 204 22.97 -54.20 8.19
C LYS A 204 23.67 -55.16 7.22
N ASN A 205 24.42 -54.64 6.25
CA ASN A 205 25.11 -55.44 5.24
C ASN A 205 26.51 -55.90 5.67
N LYS A 206 27.03 -55.43 6.82
CA LYS A 206 28.25 -55.99 7.39
C LYS A 206 27.89 -57.33 8.04
N ASN A 207 28.66 -58.38 7.75
CA ASN A 207 28.62 -59.65 8.48
C ASN A 207 29.18 -59.42 9.90
N LEU A 208 28.40 -58.76 10.74
CA LEU A 208 28.73 -58.51 12.14
C LEU A 208 28.54 -59.81 12.91
N PHE A 209 29.46 -60.10 13.84
CA PHE A 209 29.30 -61.20 14.76
C PHE A 209 28.12 -60.92 15.70
N GLU A 210 27.13 -61.82 15.69
CA GLU A 210 26.11 -61.89 16.73
C GLU A 210 26.64 -62.73 17.89
N ILE A 211 26.31 -62.33 19.13
CA ILE A 211 26.77 -62.99 20.35
C ILE A 211 25.64 -63.87 20.88
N PHE A 212 25.90 -65.16 21.08
CA PHE A 212 24.95 -66.13 21.60
C PHE A 212 25.47 -66.72 22.92
N SER A 213 24.58 -66.89 23.90
CA SER A 213 24.92 -67.57 25.16
C SER A 213 25.23 -69.04 24.88
N LEU A 214 26.39 -69.50 25.34
CA LEU A 214 26.89 -70.84 25.08
C LEU A 214 26.02 -71.89 25.79
N GLU A 215 25.72 -71.69 27.08
CA GLU A 215 24.86 -72.58 27.85
C GLU A 215 23.46 -72.74 27.23
N GLN A 216 22.83 -71.62 26.84
CA GLN A 216 21.50 -71.63 26.25
C GLN A 216 21.50 -72.31 24.88
N LEU A 217 22.47 -71.96 24.02
CA LEU A 217 22.54 -72.52 22.68
C LEU A 217 22.89 -74.02 22.72
N TRP A 218 23.76 -74.44 23.63
CA TRP A 218 24.09 -75.84 23.87
C TRP A 218 22.86 -76.64 24.32
N LYS A 219 22.14 -76.09 25.31
CA LYS A 219 20.91 -76.70 25.83
C LYS A 219 19.81 -76.79 24.78
N GLU A 220 19.63 -75.76 23.96
CA GLU A 220 18.64 -75.80 22.88
C GLU A 220 19.03 -76.78 21.75
N THR A 221 20.34 -76.93 21.49
CA THR A 221 20.84 -77.76 20.37
C THR A 221 20.89 -79.25 20.73
N PHE A 222 21.25 -79.59 21.97
CA PHE A 222 21.46 -80.97 22.41
C PHE A 222 20.52 -81.42 23.53
N ASN A 223 19.69 -80.51 24.08
CA ASN A 223 18.77 -80.76 25.19
C ASN A 223 19.46 -81.25 26.48
N GLU A 224 20.72 -80.83 26.67
CA GLU A 224 21.61 -81.20 27.77
C GLU A 224 22.18 -79.93 28.43
N ASN A 225 22.59 -80.01 29.69
CA ASN A 225 23.36 -78.92 30.30
C ASN A 225 24.83 -79.06 29.90
N LEU A 226 25.52 -77.93 29.73
CA LEU A 226 26.94 -77.92 29.43
C LEU A 226 27.72 -78.08 30.74
N ASP A 227 28.29 -79.26 30.97
CA ASP A 227 28.95 -79.56 32.26
C ASP A 227 30.38 -78.96 32.34
N GLU A 228 31.11 -78.84 31.22
CA GLU A 228 32.49 -78.34 31.17
C GLU A 228 32.71 -77.38 29.99
N GLU A 229 32.52 -76.08 30.21
CA GLU A 229 32.72 -75.04 29.17
C GLU A 229 34.17 -74.96 28.67
N GLU A 230 35.14 -75.34 29.50
CA GLU A 230 36.57 -75.30 29.19
C GLU A 230 36.94 -76.15 27.96
N HIS A 231 36.22 -77.24 27.75
CA HIS A 231 36.41 -78.10 26.59
C HIS A 231 36.00 -77.46 25.28
N VAL A 232 34.92 -76.66 25.30
CA VAL A 232 34.47 -75.90 24.14
C VAL A 232 35.49 -74.82 23.78
N TYR A 233 36.06 -74.12 24.77
CA TYR A 233 37.12 -73.14 24.55
C TYR A 233 38.38 -73.79 23.99
N PHE A 234 38.81 -74.91 24.57
CA PHE A 234 40.02 -75.62 24.16
C PHE A 234 39.92 -76.11 22.71
N ILE A 235 38.83 -76.81 22.37
CA ILE A 235 38.62 -77.32 21.01
C ILE A 235 38.53 -76.16 20.02
N THR A 236 37.82 -75.08 20.35
CA THR A 236 37.73 -73.93 19.44
C THR A 236 39.08 -73.23 19.25
N ALA A 237 39.90 -73.13 20.29
CA ALA A 237 41.24 -72.55 20.22
C ALA A 237 42.23 -73.41 19.43
N GLU A 238 42.06 -74.74 19.43
CA GLU A 238 42.90 -75.69 18.72
C GLU A 238 42.58 -75.71 17.21
N PHE A 239 41.29 -75.79 16.86
CA PHE A 239 40.85 -75.89 15.46
C PHE A 239 40.78 -74.53 14.73
N LYS A 240 40.69 -73.41 15.46
CA LYS A 240 40.68 -72.03 14.93
C LYS A 240 39.76 -71.84 13.70
N PRO A 241 38.45 -72.07 13.85
CA PRO A 241 37.49 -71.85 12.76
C PRO A 241 37.51 -70.39 12.27
N GLU A 242 37.38 -70.19 10.96
CA GLU A 242 37.15 -68.85 10.40
C GLU A 242 35.75 -68.36 10.81
N ASN A 243 35.68 -67.12 11.29
CA ASN A 243 34.43 -66.46 11.68
C ASN A 243 33.68 -67.10 12.87
N ILE A 244 34.39 -67.69 13.83
CA ILE A 244 33.79 -68.07 15.12
C ILE A 244 34.76 -67.71 16.25
N VAL A 245 34.24 -67.04 17.28
CA VAL A 245 35.02 -66.68 18.48
C VAL A 245 34.24 -67.13 19.71
N VAL A 246 34.89 -67.86 20.62
CA VAL A 246 34.26 -68.39 21.82
C VAL A 246 35.02 -67.92 23.05
N GLY A 247 34.33 -67.43 24.08
CA GLY A 247 34.94 -66.95 25.32
C GLY A 247 33.92 -66.49 26.35
N GLN A 248 34.25 -66.64 27.64
CA GLN A 248 33.50 -66.09 28.79
C GLN A 248 31.98 -66.40 28.79
N GLY A 249 31.61 -67.62 28.41
CA GLY A 249 30.24 -68.14 28.40
C GLY A 249 29.46 -67.84 27.11
N PHE A 250 30.13 -67.31 26.07
CA PHE A 250 29.49 -66.90 24.81
C PHE A 250 30.22 -67.41 23.58
N ILE A 251 29.44 -67.64 22.52
CA ILE A 251 29.91 -67.91 21.15
C ILE A 251 29.46 -66.76 20.24
N ALA A 252 30.41 -66.15 19.55
CA ALA A 252 30.19 -65.10 18.57
C ALA A 252 30.36 -65.67 17.17
N ALA A 253 29.31 -65.56 16.34
CA ALA A 253 29.29 -66.02 14.95
C ALA A 253 28.43 -65.08 14.08
N PRO A 254 28.66 -64.98 12.77
CA PRO A 254 27.84 -64.19 11.85
C PRO A 254 26.35 -64.53 11.87
N THR A 255 26.02 -65.80 12.12
CA THR A 255 24.63 -66.27 12.26
C THR A 255 24.50 -67.32 13.37
N ARG A 256 23.30 -67.44 13.95
CA ARG A 256 23.00 -68.50 14.96
C ARG A 256 23.19 -69.90 14.40
N ALA A 257 22.95 -70.10 13.10
CA ALA A 257 23.13 -71.39 12.44
C ALA A 257 24.60 -71.82 12.42
N GLU A 258 25.52 -70.91 12.09
CA GLU A 258 26.97 -71.15 12.10
C GLU A 258 27.48 -71.47 13.51
N ALA A 259 27.03 -70.71 14.53
CA ALA A 259 27.34 -71.04 15.92
C ALA A 259 26.87 -72.46 16.30
N THR A 260 25.65 -72.82 15.90
CA THR A 260 25.06 -74.15 16.19
C THR A 260 25.81 -75.28 15.49
N GLU A 261 26.18 -75.10 14.23
CA GLU A 261 26.94 -76.08 13.45
C GLU A 261 28.31 -76.33 14.07
N TRP A 262 28.98 -75.29 14.53
CA TRP A 262 30.25 -75.42 15.24
C TRP A 262 30.11 -76.18 16.55
N LEU A 263 29.05 -75.91 17.34
CA LEU A 263 28.80 -76.70 18.55
C LEU A 263 28.55 -78.18 18.25
N LYS A 264 27.94 -78.53 17.11
CA LYS A 264 27.79 -79.94 16.69
C LYS A 264 29.13 -80.57 16.35
N ILE A 265 30.03 -79.84 15.71
CA ILE A 265 31.40 -80.29 15.45
C ILE A 265 32.14 -80.54 16.77
N ILE A 266 32.07 -79.59 17.72
CA ILE A 266 32.66 -79.75 19.05
C ILE A 266 32.07 -80.96 19.77
N ARG A 267 30.73 -81.11 19.78
CA ARG A 267 30.06 -82.25 20.42
C ARG A 267 30.52 -83.57 19.81
N THR A 268 30.67 -83.63 18.50
CA THR A 268 31.18 -84.82 17.80
C THR A 268 32.61 -85.14 18.25
N VAL A 269 33.49 -84.12 18.32
CA VAL A 269 34.87 -84.29 18.81
C VAL A 269 34.88 -84.78 20.26
N LEU A 270 34.01 -84.25 21.12
CA LEU A 270 33.90 -84.67 22.51
C LEU A 270 33.43 -86.13 22.64
N ILE A 271 32.43 -86.55 21.87
CA ILE A 271 31.97 -87.95 21.85
C ILE A 271 33.11 -88.90 21.45
N PHE A 272 33.92 -88.53 20.44
CA PHE A 272 35.09 -89.33 20.03
C PHE A 272 36.24 -89.30 21.05
N TYR A 273 36.34 -88.25 21.87
CA TYR A 273 37.31 -88.17 22.95
C TYR A 273 36.88 -89.00 24.16
N ASP A 274 35.59 -88.95 24.51
CA ASP A 274 35.00 -89.76 25.58
C ASP A 274 35.02 -91.26 25.25
N SER A 275 34.75 -91.64 23.99
CA SER A 275 34.82 -93.05 23.58
C SER A 275 36.23 -93.64 23.72
N LYS A 276 37.28 -92.83 23.47
CA LYS A 276 38.68 -93.24 23.71
C LYS A 276 39.02 -93.35 25.20
N ILE A 277 38.35 -92.60 26.06
CA ILE A 277 38.52 -92.67 27.52
C ILE A 277 37.77 -93.87 28.09
N GLU A 278 36.63 -94.26 27.51
CA GLU A 278 35.89 -95.48 27.88
C GLU A 278 36.63 -96.76 27.45
N ASP A 279 37.22 -96.79 26.24
CA ASP A 279 38.08 -97.89 25.80
C ASP A 279 39.31 -98.07 26.73
N LEU A 280 39.89 -96.96 27.22
CA LEU A 280 40.99 -96.98 28.18
C LEU A 280 40.55 -97.36 29.61
N LYS A 281 39.28 -97.17 29.98
CA LYS A 281 38.72 -97.57 31.29
C LYS A 281 38.29 -99.04 31.32
N GLU A 282 37.88 -99.63 30.20
CA GLU A 282 37.58 -101.07 30.09
C GLU A 282 38.84 -101.95 30.17
N GLU A 283 40.00 -101.46 29.71
CA GLU A 283 41.29 -102.18 29.87
C GLU A 283 41.79 -102.19 31.33
N ILE A 284 41.47 -101.16 32.12
CA ILE A 284 41.96 -101.00 33.51
C ILE A 284 41.09 -101.79 34.51
N ASN A 285 39.79 -101.96 34.27
CA ASN A 285 38.87 -102.65 35.19
C ASN A 285 38.87 -104.19 35.08
N ASN A 286 39.55 -104.79 34.10
CA ASN A 286 39.60 -106.24 33.92
C ASN A 286 40.78 -106.95 34.61
N ASN A 287 41.60 -106.23 35.39
CA ASN A 287 42.86 -106.76 35.94
C ASN A 287 43.01 -106.65 37.48
N GLU A 288 41.95 -106.89 38.26
CA GLU A 288 42.07 -107.10 39.72
C GLU A 288 41.64 -108.50 40.15
N LYS A 289 42.55 -109.47 40.01
CA LYS A 289 42.61 -110.70 40.82
C LYS A 289 44.08 -111.11 41.05
N PHE A 290 44.42 -111.35 42.32
CA PHE A 290 45.61 -112.01 42.92
C PHE A 290 46.76 -111.18 43.53
N SER A 291 46.70 -111.12 44.87
CA SER A 291 47.73 -111.44 45.89
C SER A 291 48.94 -110.52 46.18
N PRO A 292 49.26 -110.29 47.49
CA PRO A 292 50.39 -109.49 47.94
C PRO A 292 51.69 -110.29 48.17
N ASN A 293 52.81 -109.57 48.04
CA ASN A 293 54.22 -109.86 48.42
C ASN A 293 55.12 -110.73 47.52
N LEU A 294 56.32 -110.15 47.25
CA LEU A 294 57.63 -110.65 46.72
C LEU A 294 58.02 -109.89 45.43
N LEU A 295 59.11 -109.12 45.31
CA LEU A 295 60.45 -109.05 45.93
C LEU A 295 60.94 -107.58 45.87
N LYS A 296 61.56 -106.94 46.88
CA LYS A 296 62.95 -107.07 47.36
C LYS A 296 64.01 -107.23 46.25
N GLU A 297 64.61 -106.13 45.84
CA GLU A 297 66.04 -105.79 46.04
C GLU A 297 66.21 -104.27 45.91
#